data_AF-A0A3A9FIV9-F1
#
_entry.id   AF-A0A3A9FIV9-F1
#
_cell.length_a   1.000
_cell.length_b   1.000
_cell.length_c   1.000
_cell.angle_alpha   90.00
_cell.angle_beta   90.00
_cell.angle_gamma   90.00
#
_symmetry.space_group_name_H-M   'P 1'
#
loop_
_entity.id
_entity.type
_entity.pdbx_description
1 polymer ?
#
loop_
_entity_poly.entity_id
_entity_poly.type
_entity_poly.pdbx_seq_one_letter_code
_entity_poly.pdbx_strand_id
1 'polypeptide(L)'
;MYKTKKIGYISLSGVISLCLVLSGCSPSWEQKSVGTGKEREEEQQKFMDMEKRLFQEEMKKNAMSLHFLLAEPEKYGINDYKIDIGEYSIKEMRKERKQLKDMKRQVEEFQYDLLTEEQQLTYEIIMEYVDTELLGEGLELYANPLSPTIGIQAELPMLFSEYSFYTEKDVEE
;
A
#
# COMPACT_ATOMS: atom_id res chain seq x y z
N MET A 1 -59.76 -51.43 35.77
CA MET A 1 -59.07 -51.43 37.09
C MET A 1 -57.82 -50.56 36.98
N TYR A 2 -57.51 -49.85 38.07
CA TYR A 2 -56.29 -49.06 38.35
C TYR A 2 -56.23 -47.56 37.97
N LYS A 3 -56.85 -46.79 38.89
CA LYS A 3 -56.33 -45.65 39.68
C LYS A 3 -55.82 -44.37 38.98
N THR A 4 -56.64 -43.34 39.19
CA THR A 4 -56.34 -41.91 39.27
C THR A 4 -55.20 -41.55 40.24
N LYS A 5 -54.42 -40.53 39.86
CA LYS A 5 -53.83 -39.57 40.81
C LYS A 5 -54.09 -38.15 40.29
N LYS A 6 -54.91 -37.40 41.04
CA LYS A 6 -54.96 -35.94 41.00
C LYS A 6 -53.79 -35.42 41.82
N ILE A 7 -53.06 -34.44 41.28
CA ILE A 7 -52.29 -33.46 42.04
C ILE A 7 -52.66 -32.11 41.42
N GLY A 8 -53.15 -31.20 42.24
CA GLY A 8 -53.68 -29.91 41.81
C GLY A 8 -52.72 -28.74 41.99
N TYR A 9 -53.21 -27.57 41.53
CA TYR A 9 -52.92 -26.19 42.00
C TYR A 9 -51.50 -25.66 41.71
N ILE A 10 -51.24 -24.44 41.20
CA ILE A 10 -51.90 -23.13 41.22
C ILE A 10 -51.45 -22.29 39.99
N SER A 11 -52.38 -21.44 39.53
CA SER A 11 -52.25 -20.21 38.72
C SER A 11 -50.87 -19.59 38.47
N LEU A 12 -50.57 -19.32 37.20
CA LEU A 12 -49.79 -18.14 36.78
C LEU A 12 -50.36 -17.57 35.47
N SER A 13 -51.66 -17.26 35.45
CA SER A 13 -52.21 -16.37 34.42
C SER A 13 -51.84 -14.93 34.81
N GLY A 14 -50.82 -14.36 34.17
CA GLY A 14 -50.53 -12.95 34.42
C GLY A 14 -49.18 -12.42 33.98
N VAL A 15 -48.66 -12.76 32.80
CA VAL A 15 -47.63 -11.91 32.14
C VAL A 15 -47.72 -11.97 30.60
N ILE A 16 -48.87 -12.38 30.02
CA ILE A 16 -49.15 -12.14 28.60
C ILE A 16 -49.91 -10.83 28.50
N SER A 17 -49.22 -9.71 28.61
CA SER A 17 -49.60 -8.40 28.10
C SER A 17 -48.66 -7.37 28.72
N LEU A 18 -48.07 -6.52 27.88
CA LEU A 18 -47.22 -5.36 28.20
C LEU A 18 -45.70 -5.56 28.09
N CYS A 19 -45.22 -5.91 26.88
CA CYS A 19 -43.92 -5.48 26.36
C CYS A 19 -44.01 -5.25 24.84
N LEU A 20 -45.05 -4.53 24.41
CA LEU A 20 -45.03 -3.85 23.11
C LEU A 20 -44.75 -2.38 23.38
N VAL A 21 -43.82 -1.85 22.59
CA VAL A 21 -43.36 -0.46 22.47
C VAL A 21 -42.08 -0.12 23.29
N LEU A 22 -41.04 0.25 22.51
CA LEU A 22 -39.72 0.82 22.85
C LEU A 22 -38.51 -0.12 22.93
N SER A 23 -38.19 -0.82 21.83
CA SER A 23 -36.79 -1.08 21.46
C SER A 23 -36.72 -1.28 19.94
N GLY A 24 -36.20 -0.29 19.21
CA GLY A 24 -35.81 -0.47 17.82
C GLY A 24 -34.63 -1.44 17.79
N CYS A 25 -34.88 -2.69 17.39
CA CYS A 25 -33.84 -3.63 16.99
C CYS A 25 -33.37 -3.25 15.58
N SER A 26 -32.41 -2.34 15.49
CA SER A 26 -31.48 -2.35 14.36
C SER A 26 -30.52 -3.54 14.56
N PRO A 27 -30.21 -4.35 13.53
CA PRO A 27 -29.27 -5.46 13.66
C PRO A 27 -27.88 -4.95 14.05
N SER A 28 -27.24 -5.60 15.03
CA SER A 28 -25.95 -5.19 15.60
C SER A 28 -24.72 -5.57 14.74
N TRP A 29 -24.89 -5.85 13.45
CA TRP A 29 -23.78 -6.30 12.59
C TRP A 29 -23.27 -5.26 11.59
N GLU A 30 -23.80 -4.03 11.61
CA GLU A 30 -23.32 -2.97 10.73
C GLU A 30 -23.05 -1.69 11.52
N GLN A 31 -22.01 -1.76 12.34
CA GLN A 31 -21.44 -0.58 12.99
C GLN A 31 -20.01 -0.43 12.47
N LYS A 32 -19.87 0.02 11.21
CA LYS A 32 -18.61 0.62 10.76
C LYS A 32 -18.30 1.74 11.75
N SER A 33 -17.22 1.60 12.51
CA SER A 33 -16.74 2.67 13.38
C SER A 33 -16.34 3.82 12.49
N VAL A 34 -17.25 4.77 12.29
CA VAL A 34 -16.94 6.03 11.64
C VAL A 34 -15.95 6.73 12.56
N GLY A 35 -14.66 6.68 12.20
CA GLY A 35 -13.61 7.40 12.91
C GLY A 35 -13.99 8.87 13.03
N THR A 36 -13.54 9.50 14.11
CA THR A 36 -13.76 10.94 14.29
C THR A 36 -13.14 11.71 13.13
N GLY A 37 -13.68 12.88 12.79
CA GLY A 37 -13.13 13.69 11.68
C GLY A 37 -11.63 13.98 11.85
N LYS A 38 -11.17 14.12 13.09
CA LYS A 38 -9.76 14.30 13.43
C LYS A 38 -8.90 13.07 13.13
N GLU A 39 -9.36 11.86 13.51
CA GLU A 39 -8.64 10.61 13.21
C GLU A 39 -8.53 10.40 11.70
N ARG A 40 -9.58 10.73 10.95
CA ARG A 40 -9.58 10.68 9.49
C ARG A 40 -8.51 11.62 8.90
N GLU A 41 -8.51 12.89 9.29
CA GLU A 41 -7.53 13.86 8.81
C GLU A 41 -6.09 13.46 9.12
N GLU A 42 -5.83 12.95 10.34
CA GLU A 42 -4.51 12.48 10.74
C GLU A 42 -4.06 11.27 9.90
N GLU A 43 -4.95 10.32 9.65
CA GLU A 43 -4.64 9.12 8.85
C GLU A 43 -4.35 9.46 7.39
N GLN A 44 -5.17 10.33 6.80
CA GLN A 44 -5.01 10.81 5.43
C GLN A 44 -3.70 11.57 5.26
N GLN A 45 -3.32 12.41 6.23
CA GLN A 45 -2.06 13.14 6.18
C GLN A 45 -0.85 12.20 6.29
N LYS A 46 -0.90 11.20 7.18
CA LYS A 46 0.17 10.19 7.27
C LYS A 46 0.31 9.41 5.96
N PHE A 47 -0.79 9.11 5.28
CA PHE A 47 -0.77 8.42 4.00
C PHE A 47 -0.09 9.27 2.93
N MET A 48 -0.46 10.56 2.83
CA MET A 48 0.22 11.52 1.93
C MET A 48 1.72 11.65 2.22
N ASP A 49 2.10 11.66 3.50
CA ASP A 49 3.52 11.73 3.88
C ASP A 49 4.27 10.46 3.46
N MET A 50 3.62 9.29 3.55
CA MET A 50 4.17 8.03 3.01
C MET A 50 4.32 8.09 1.49
N GLU A 51 3.30 8.52 0.75
CA GLU A 51 3.34 8.64 -0.71
C GLU A 51 4.50 9.54 -1.15
N LYS A 52 4.62 10.73 -0.53
CA LYS A 52 5.70 11.66 -0.81
C LYS A 52 7.08 11.05 -0.54
N ARG A 53 7.22 10.33 0.57
CA ARG A 53 8.48 9.67 0.92
C ARG A 53 8.81 8.56 -0.07
N LEU A 54 7.85 7.69 -0.42
CA LEU A 54 8.04 6.62 -1.41
C LEU A 54 8.47 7.19 -2.76
N PHE A 55 7.81 8.27 -3.21
CA PHE A 55 8.20 8.97 -4.43
C PHE A 55 9.64 9.47 -4.37
N GLN A 56 10.03 10.16 -3.28
CA GLN A 56 11.40 10.65 -3.12
C GLN A 56 12.43 9.53 -3.04
N GLU A 57 12.12 8.42 -2.36
CA GLU A 57 12.98 7.25 -2.27
C GLU A 57 13.18 6.61 -3.65
N GLU A 58 12.11 6.43 -4.42
CA GLU A 58 12.17 5.82 -5.76
C GLU A 58 12.97 6.68 -6.74
N MET A 59 12.69 7.98 -6.78
CA MET A 59 13.40 8.92 -7.66
C MET A 59 14.90 9.02 -7.34
N LYS A 60 15.33 8.73 -6.09
CA LYS A 60 16.75 8.74 -5.71
C LYS A 60 17.49 7.45 -6.01
N LYS A 61 16.81 6.36 -6.39
CA LYS A 61 17.46 5.06 -6.64
C LYS A 61 18.30 5.05 -7.91
N ASN A 62 17.90 5.80 -8.92
CA ASN A 62 18.54 5.79 -10.24
C ASN A 62 18.58 7.22 -10.79
N ALA A 63 19.77 7.76 -10.97
CA ALA A 63 19.96 9.12 -11.50
C ALA A 63 19.35 9.28 -12.90
N MET A 64 19.38 8.24 -13.72
CA MET A 64 18.80 8.27 -15.05
C MET A 64 17.28 8.37 -15.00
N SER A 65 16.62 7.60 -14.14
CA SER A 65 15.16 7.71 -13.93
C SER A 65 14.77 9.09 -13.40
N LEU A 66 15.53 9.63 -12.44
CA LEU A 66 15.33 10.99 -11.94
C LEU A 66 15.39 12.00 -13.08
N HIS A 67 16.45 11.93 -13.88
CA HIS A 67 16.73 12.87 -14.96
C HIS A 67 15.68 12.85 -16.07
N PHE A 68 15.20 11.68 -16.45
CA PHE A 68 14.16 11.54 -17.46
C PHE A 68 12.77 11.94 -16.97
N LEU A 69 12.49 11.85 -15.67
CA LEU A 69 11.16 12.13 -15.12
C LEU A 69 11.02 13.54 -14.55
N LEU A 70 12.08 14.12 -13.98
CA LEU A 70 12.04 15.38 -13.25
C LEU A 70 13.07 16.39 -13.78
N ALA A 71 12.57 17.44 -14.44
CA ALA A 71 13.41 18.58 -14.83
C ALA A 71 13.90 19.42 -13.62
N GLU A 72 13.14 19.43 -12.52
CA GLU A 72 13.42 20.26 -11.33
C GLU A 72 13.25 19.43 -10.03
N PRO A 73 14.17 18.50 -9.72
CA PRO A 73 14.06 17.59 -8.58
C PRO A 73 13.99 18.31 -7.22
N GLU A 74 14.59 19.51 -7.11
CA GLU A 74 14.57 20.33 -5.90
C GLU A 74 13.14 20.74 -5.47
N LYS A 75 12.22 20.93 -6.44
CA LYS A 75 10.79 21.24 -6.15
C LYS A 75 10.10 20.11 -5.40
N TYR A 76 10.61 18.89 -5.51
CA TYR A 76 10.13 17.71 -4.82
C TYR A 76 10.94 17.38 -3.56
N GLY A 77 11.87 18.24 -3.15
CA GLY A 77 12.74 18.04 -1.99
C GLY A 77 13.90 17.07 -2.25
N ILE A 78 14.26 16.85 -3.51
CA ILE A 78 15.37 15.98 -3.92
C ILE A 78 16.55 16.88 -4.30
N ASN A 79 17.41 17.18 -3.32
CA ASN A 79 18.58 18.05 -3.49
C ASN A 79 19.89 17.26 -3.61
N ASP A 80 19.86 15.99 -3.24
CA ASP A 80 21.00 15.09 -3.26
C ASP A 80 20.54 13.70 -3.68
N TYR A 81 21.29 13.13 -4.63
CA TYR A 81 21.08 11.82 -5.22
C TYR A 81 22.42 11.34 -5.77
N LYS A 82 22.60 10.03 -5.77
CA LYS A 82 23.84 9.40 -6.25
C LYS A 82 23.80 9.33 -7.77
N ILE A 83 24.84 9.84 -8.43
CA ILE A 83 25.01 9.70 -9.88
C ILE A 83 25.64 8.34 -10.16
N ASP A 84 24.76 7.34 -10.26
CA ASP A 84 25.09 6.03 -10.80
C ASP A 84 23.91 5.44 -11.58
N ILE A 85 24.18 4.39 -12.36
CA ILE A 85 23.20 3.66 -13.16
C ILE A 85 22.64 2.42 -12.43
N GLY A 86 22.85 2.35 -11.11
CA GLY A 86 22.49 1.20 -10.26
C GLY A 86 23.55 0.09 -10.23
N GLU A 87 23.31 -0.88 -9.34
CA GLU A 87 24.07 -2.14 -9.25
C GLU A 87 23.13 -3.30 -9.58
N TYR A 88 23.55 -4.19 -10.48
CA TYR A 88 22.79 -5.40 -10.78
C TYR A 88 23.44 -6.63 -10.15
N SER A 89 22.87 -7.12 -9.05
CA SER A 89 23.34 -8.33 -8.38
C SER A 89 22.22 -9.06 -7.65
N ILE A 90 22.37 -10.38 -7.45
CA ILE A 90 21.41 -11.17 -6.63
C ILE A 90 21.27 -10.59 -5.22
N LYS A 91 22.34 -9.99 -4.69
CA LYS A 91 22.33 -9.34 -3.38
C LYS A 91 21.41 -8.12 -3.40
N GLU A 92 21.51 -7.26 -4.41
CA GLU A 92 20.61 -6.11 -4.55
C GLU A 92 19.16 -6.56 -4.82
N MET A 93 18.93 -7.56 -5.66
CA MET A 93 17.60 -8.14 -5.85
C MET A 93 16.98 -8.59 -4.52
N ARG A 94 17.74 -9.30 -3.68
CA ARG A 94 17.26 -9.73 -2.34
C ARG A 94 17.01 -8.55 -1.40
N LYS A 95 17.77 -7.46 -1.52
CA LYS A 95 17.57 -6.24 -0.74
C LYS A 95 16.28 -5.52 -1.19
N GLU A 96 16.04 -5.38 -2.49
CA GLU A 96 14.80 -4.85 -3.06
C GLU A 96 13.59 -5.67 -2.61
N ARG A 97 13.71 -6.99 -2.61
CA ARG A 97 12.68 -7.90 -2.07
C ARG A 97 12.35 -7.62 -0.61
N LYS A 98 13.36 -7.33 0.21
CA LYS A 98 13.13 -6.93 1.61
C LYS A 98 12.42 -5.57 1.68
N GLN A 99 12.83 -4.62 0.86
CA GLN A 99 12.20 -3.29 0.79
C GLN A 99 10.73 -3.38 0.37
N LEU A 100 10.38 -4.25 -0.59
CA LEU A 100 8.99 -4.52 -0.98
C LEU A 100 8.17 -5.08 0.20
N LYS A 101 8.71 -6.07 0.94
CA LYS A 101 8.06 -6.61 2.14
C LYS A 101 7.86 -5.55 3.23
N ASP A 102 8.85 -4.69 3.43
CA ASP A 102 8.77 -3.59 4.38
C ASP A 102 7.78 -2.49 3.92
N MET A 103 7.65 -2.26 2.62
CA MET A 103 6.65 -1.36 2.03
C MET A 103 5.24 -1.91 2.23
N LYS A 104 5.01 -3.20 1.93
CA LYS A 104 3.72 -3.87 2.17
C LYS A 104 3.27 -3.70 3.61
N ARG A 105 4.16 -4.00 4.57
CA ARG A 105 3.86 -3.86 6.00
C ARG A 105 3.49 -2.42 6.37
N GLN A 106 4.20 -1.42 5.84
CA GLN A 106 3.87 -0.01 6.09
C GLN A 106 2.49 0.37 5.54
N VAL A 107 2.14 -0.12 4.35
CA VAL A 107 0.83 0.15 3.74
C VAL A 107 -0.28 -0.53 4.55
N GLU A 108 -0.09 -1.78 4.99
CA GLU A 108 -1.06 -2.53 5.81
C GLU A 108 -1.33 -1.91 7.19
N GLU A 109 -0.47 -1.01 7.69
CA GLU A 109 -0.68 -0.30 8.96
C GLU A 109 -1.78 0.78 8.86
N PHE A 110 -2.17 1.20 7.66
CA PHE A 110 -3.17 2.23 7.46
C PHE A 110 -4.60 1.73 7.63
N GLN A 111 -5.45 2.56 8.25
CA GLN A 111 -6.88 2.31 8.36
C GLN A 111 -7.61 2.65 7.06
N TYR A 112 -7.77 1.64 6.19
CA TYR A 112 -8.36 1.78 4.85
C TYR A 112 -9.69 2.55 4.82
N ASP A 113 -10.60 2.33 5.77
CA ASP A 113 -11.91 3.02 5.87
C ASP A 113 -11.81 4.52 6.21
N LEU A 114 -10.64 5.00 6.67
CA LEU A 114 -10.38 6.42 6.94
C LEU A 114 -9.72 7.14 5.75
N LEU A 115 -9.21 6.41 4.77
CA LEU A 115 -8.60 7.00 3.58
C LEU A 115 -9.66 7.65 2.66
N THR A 116 -9.22 8.59 1.83
CA THR A 116 -10.06 9.09 0.72
C THR A 116 -10.20 8.01 -0.37
N GLU A 117 -11.18 8.13 -1.27
CA GLU A 117 -11.34 7.19 -2.39
C GLU A 117 -10.09 7.11 -3.27
N GLU A 118 -9.42 8.24 -3.49
CA GLU A 118 -8.16 8.29 -4.24
C GLU A 118 -7.03 7.56 -3.50
N GLN A 119 -6.91 7.77 -2.19
CA GLN A 119 -5.91 7.07 -1.37
C GLN A 119 -6.19 5.57 -1.25
N GLN A 120 -7.45 5.16 -1.24
CA GLN A 120 -7.84 3.74 -1.29
C GLN A 120 -7.40 3.11 -2.60
N LEU A 121 -7.59 3.82 -3.73
CA LEU A 121 -7.09 3.36 -5.02
C LEU A 121 -5.56 3.24 -5.02
N THR A 122 -4.84 4.25 -4.51
CA THR A 122 -3.38 4.18 -4.41
C THR A 122 -2.94 3.02 -3.52
N TYR A 123 -3.60 2.82 -2.37
CA TYR A 123 -3.36 1.69 -1.47
C TYR A 123 -3.47 0.37 -2.23
N GLU A 124 -4.56 0.17 -2.97
CA GLU A 124 -4.81 -1.06 -3.73
C GLU A 124 -3.75 -1.29 -4.82
N ILE A 125 -3.39 -0.23 -5.55
CA ILE A 125 -2.33 -0.29 -6.58
C ILE A 125 -1.00 -0.72 -5.96
N ILE A 126 -0.62 -0.13 -4.81
CA ILE A 126 0.63 -0.50 -4.15
C ILE A 126 0.59 -1.95 -3.67
N MET A 127 -0.52 -2.38 -3.06
CA MET A 127 -0.67 -3.76 -2.58
C MET A 127 -0.59 -4.77 -3.73
N GLU A 128 -1.29 -4.54 -4.83
CA GLU A 128 -1.26 -5.42 -6.01
C GLU A 128 0.12 -5.45 -6.67
N TYR A 129 0.77 -4.28 -6.79
CA TYR A 129 2.14 -4.19 -7.30
C TYR A 129 3.09 -5.02 -6.44
N VAL A 130 3.09 -4.82 -5.11
CA VAL A 130 3.99 -5.52 -4.22
C VAL A 130 3.69 -7.02 -4.23
N ASP A 131 2.43 -7.44 -4.21
CA ASP A 131 2.07 -8.86 -4.24
C ASP A 131 2.51 -9.54 -5.52
N THR A 132 2.34 -8.86 -6.66
CA THR A 132 2.82 -9.34 -7.96
C THR A 132 4.33 -9.47 -7.98
N GLU A 133 5.07 -8.44 -7.58
CA GLU A 133 6.53 -8.48 -7.49
C GLU A 133 7.00 -9.60 -6.56
N LEU A 134 6.29 -9.81 -5.45
CA LEU A 134 6.60 -10.86 -4.49
C LEU A 134 6.43 -12.28 -5.05
N LEU A 135 5.64 -12.51 -6.10
CA LEU A 135 5.57 -13.81 -6.76
C LEU A 135 6.90 -14.24 -7.40
N GLY A 136 7.80 -13.28 -7.70
CA GLY A 136 9.11 -13.55 -8.29
C GLY A 136 10.19 -14.08 -7.34
N GLU A 137 9.89 -14.43 -6.07
CA GLU A 137 10.93 -14.83 -5.11
C GLU A 137 11.60 -16.12 -5.56
N GLY A 138 12.93 -16.19 -5.49
CA GLY A 138 13.66 -17.40 -5.88
C GLY A 138 13.82 -17.55 -7.40
N LEU A 139 13.35 -16.60 -8.20
CA LEU A 139 13.53 -16.57 -9.65
C LEU A 139 14.66 -15.64 -10.08
N GLU A 140 15.59 -15.28 -9.19
CA GLU A 140 16.61 -14.25 -9.47
C GLU A 140 17.51 -14.59 -10.67
N LEU A 141 17.71 -15.89 -10.93
CA LEU A 141 18.52 -16.39 -12.04
C LEU A 141 17.80 -16.38 -13.41
N TYR A 142 16.51 -16.07 -13.46
CA TYR A 142 15.75 -15.97 -14.71
C TYR A 142 15.90 -14.63 -15.41
N ALA A 143 16.41 -13.62 -14.70
CA ALA A 143 16.64 -12.33 -15.31
C ALA A 143 17.77 -12.39 -16.35
N ASN A 144 17.54 -11.74 -17.50
CA ASN A 144 18.46 -11.76 -18.62
C ASN A 144 18.90 -10.34 -18.98
N PRO A 145 19.71 -9.68 -18.13
CA PRO A 145 20.12 -8.28 -18.33
C PRO A 145 20.95 -8.08 -19.60
N LEU A 146 21.48 -9.16 -20.18
CA LEU A 146 22.27 -9.16 -21.41
C LEU A 146 21.52 -9.77 -22.59
N SER A 147 20.19 -9.73 -22.58
CA SER A 147 19.35 -10.16 -23.70
C SER A 147 19.78 -9.48 -25.01
N PRO A 148 19.83 -10.18 -26.16
CA PRO A 148 20.33 -9.58 -27.40
C PRO A 148 19.54 -8.36 -27.91
N THR A 149 18.23 -8.30 -27.63
CA THR A 149 17.33 -7.25 -28.17
C THR A 149 17.03 -6.15 -27.18
N ILE A 150 16.99 -6.46 -25.89
CA ILE A 150 16.56 -5.54 -24.80
C ILE A 150 17.51 -5.59 -23.60
N GLY A 151 18.73 -6.09 -23.79
CA GLY A 151 19.74 -6.08 -22.74
C GLY A 151 20.31 -4.67 -22.55
N ILE A 152 20.90 -4.45 -21.39
CA ILE A 152 21.47 -3.16 -20.99
C ILE A 152 22.51 -2.64 -21.99
N GLN A 153 23.23 -3.54 -22.67
CA GLN A 153 24.20 -3.21 -23.71
C GLN A 153 23.58 -2.61 -24.98
N ALA A 154 22.30 -2.89 -25.25
CA ALA A 154 21.57 -2.34 -26.38
C ALA A 154 20.78 -1.08 -25.98
N GLU A 155 20.26 -1.04 -24.75
CA GLU A 155 19.42 0.05 -24.26
C GLU A 155 20.21 1.29 -23.83
N LEU A 156 21.31 1.12 -23.09
CA LEU A 156 22.08 2.26 -22.57
C LEU A 156 22.57 3.23 -23.66
N PRO A 157 23.13 2.77 -24.81
CA PRO A 157 23.56 3.69 -25.86
C PRO A 157 22.43 4.56 -26.41
N MET A 158 21.21 4.01 -26.50
CA MET A 158 20.03 4.74 -26.95
C MET A 158 19.58 5.74 -25.89
N LEU A 159 19.50 5.34 -24.62
CA LEU A 159 19.17 6.25 -23.52
C LEU A 159 20.16 7.41 -23.42
N PHE A 160 21.47 7.15 -23.52
CA PHE A 160 22.48 8.21 -23.49
C PHE A 160 22.43 9.15 -24.72
N SER A 161 21.87 8.70 -25.84
CA SER A 161 21.67 9.58 -27.01
C SER A 161 20.55 10.59 -26.82
N GLU A 162 19.59 10.30 -25.94
CA GLU A 162 18.45 11.16 -25.59
C GLU A 162 18.67 11.95 -24.29
N TYR A 163 19.77 11.68 -23.58
CA TYR A 163 20.11 12.33 -22.33
C TYR A 163 20.34 13.83 -22.54
N SER A 164 19.47 14.66 -21.95
CA SER A 164 19.47 16.11 -22.13
C SER A 164 20.19 16.79 -20.98
N PHE A 165 21.26 17.56 -21.24
CA PHE A 165 21.97 18.26 -20.17
C PHE A 165 21.26 19.58 -19.80
N TYR A 166 20.79 19.70 -18.56
CA TYR A 166 20.12 20.89 -18.03
C TYR A 166 21.04 21.75 -17.16
N THR A 167 21.98 21.13 -16.45
CA THR A 167 22.94 21.78 -15.55
C THR A 167 24.38 21.38 -15.87
N GLU A 168 25.34 22.17 -15.39
CA GLU A 168 26.77 21.85 -15.51
C GLU A 168 27.12 20.54 -14.79
N LYS A 169 26.44 20.26 -13.67
CA LYS A 169 26.57 19.01 -12.91
C LYS A 169 26.28 17.77 -13.77
N ASP A 170 25.34 17.88 -14.72
CA ASP A 170 24.94 16.76 -15.58
C ASP A 170 26.06 16.33 -16.56
N VAL A 171 27.08 17.19 -16.76
CA VAL A 171 28.24 16.92 -17.64
C VAL A 171 29.48 16.51 -16.85
N GLU A 172 29.62 17.03 -15.63
CA GLU A 172 30.84 16.92 -14.82
C GLU A 172 30.93 15.66 -13.93
N GLU A 173 29.80 15.02 -13.62
CA GLU A 173 29.69 13.83 -12.75
C GLU A 173 29.21 12.58 -13.51
#